data_AF-A0A6G1X8Y1-F1
#
_entry.id   AF-A0A6G1X8Y1-F1
#
_cell.length_a   1.000
_cell.length_b   1.000
_cell.length_c   1.000
_cell.angle_alpha   90.00
_cell.angle_beta   90.00
_cell.angle_gamma   90.00
#
_symmetry.space_group_name_H-M   'P 1'
#
loop_
_entity.id
_entity.type
_entity.pdbx_description
1 polymer ?
#
loop_
_entity_poly.entity_id
_entity_poly.type
_entity_poly.pdbx_seq_one_letter_code
_entity_poly.pdbx_strand_id
1 'polypeptide(L)' 'MRYIDDQANEAGLHGIEIEGTNVKNVKLDKEGSATANLEPGEYTIRCIIPCGEGHGEMTAQLVVE' A
#
# COMPACT_ATOMS: atom_id res chain seq x y z
N MET A 1 8.48 -24.04 14.83
CA MET A 1 8.47 -23.02 13.77
C MET A 1 7.36 -23.40 12.79
N ARG A 2 6.13 -22.96 13.05
CA ARG A 2 4.98 -23.26 12.19
C ARG A 2 4.41 -21.93 11.69
N TYR A 3 4.29 -21.89 10.37
CA TYR A 3 3.95 -20.79 9.50
C TYR A 3 2.58 -20.23 9.87
N ILE A 4 2.51 -18.91 10.06
CA ILE A 4 1.25 -18.18 10.10
C ILE A 4 0.87 -17.93 8.64
N ASP A 5 -0.09 -18.71 8.16
CA ASP A 5 -0.83 -18.46 6.93
C ASP A 5 -2.03 -17.56 7.26
N ASP A 6 -1.75 -16.26 7.47
CA ASP A 6 -2.78 -15.20 7.57
C ASP A 6 -2.87 -14.41 6.26
N GLN A 7 -2.55 -15.05 5.14
CA GLN A 7 -2.39 -14.41 3.83
C GLN A 7 -3.70 -14.29 3.02
N ALA A 8 -4.83 -14.68 3.59
CA ALA A 8 -6.12 -14.64 2.94
C ALA A 8 -7.13 -13.83 3.75
N ASN A 9 -6.99 -12.50 3.66
CA ASN A 9 -8.13 -11.58 3.65
C ASN A 9 -8.86 -11.24 4.97
N GLU A 10 -8.17 -11.02 6.10
CA GLU A 10 -8.77 -10.25 7.23
C GLU A 10 -7.90 -9.18 7.94
N ALA A 11 -6.57 -9.15 7.80
CA ALA A 11 -5.72 -7.98 8.12
C ALA A 11 -4.23 -8.25 7.82
N GLY A 12 -3.87 -8.44 6.54
CA GLY A 12 -2.46 -8.39 6.15
C GLY A 12 -1.92 -6.99 6.39
N LEU A 13 -0.78 -6.83 7.07
CA LEU A 13 -0.11 -5.53 7.19
C LEU A 13 0.35 -5.11 5.78
N HIS A 14 -0.30 -4.10 5.21
CA HIS A 14 0.09 -3.52 3.93
C HIS A 14 0.80 -2.19 4.15
N GLY A 15 1.55 -1.74 3.14
CA GLY A 15 2.14 -0.41 3.15
C GLY A 15 1.88 0.28 1.83
N ILE A 16 1.58 1.57 1.85
CA ILE A 16 1.38 2.39 0.67
C ILE A 16 2.59 3.29 0.43
N GLU A 17 3.04 3.29 -0.82
CA GLU A 17 3.77 4.39 -1.43
C GLU A 17 3.00 4.87 -2.67
N ILE A 18 2.94 6.19 -2.89
CA ILE A 18 2.45 6.79 -4.12
C ILE A 18 3.66 7.33 -4.89
N GLU A 19 3.95 6.72 -6.04
CA GLU A 19 5.10 7.06 -6.88
C GLU A 19 5.11 8.55 -7.24
N GLY A 20 6.30 9.16 -7.20
CA GLY A 20 6.46 10.59 -7.56
C GLY A 20 5.98 11.58 -6.50
N THR A 21 5.52 11.13 -5.33
CA THR A 21 5.03 12.01 -4.24
C THR A 21 5.86 11.87 -2.96
N ASN A 22 5.50 12.67 -1.94
CA ASN A 22 6.01 12.56 -0.58
C ASN A 22 5.25 11.52 0.26
N VAL A 23 4.21 10.86 -0.28
CA VAL A 23 3.46 9.82 0.41
C VAL A 23 4.20 8.50 0.28
N LYS A 24 5.04 8.22 1.29
CA LYS A 24 5.87 7.03 1.37
C LYS A 24 5.76 6.42 2.76
N ASN A 25 6.03 5.13 2.87
CA ASN A 25 6.10 4.44 4.17
C ASN A 25 4.79 4.50 4.99
N VAL A 26 3.64 4.62 4.34
CA VAL A 26 2.34 4.63 5.04
C VAL A 26 1.97 3.19 5.37
N LYS A 27 2.00 2.84 6.65
CA LYS A 27 1.55 1.51 7.09
C LYS A 27 0.02 1.52 7.16
N LEU A 28 -0.59 0.57 6.47
CA LEU A 28 -2.01 0.28 6.58
C LEU A 28 -2.19 -0.88 7.55
N ASP A 29 -2.57 -0.52 8.77
CA ASP A 29 -3.17 -1.40 9.76
C ASP A 29 -4.57 -0.88 10.09
N LYS A 30 -5.18 -1.35 11.20
CA LYS A 30 -6.54 -0.94 11.58
C LYS A 30 -6.65 0.54 11.98
N GLU A 31 -5.55 1.24 12.23
CA GLU A 31 -5.53 2.61 12.78
C GLU A 31 -4.70 3.59 11.91
N GLY A 32 -3.94 3.09 10.95
CA GLY A 32 -3.07 3.86 10.07
C GLY A 32 -3.82 4.82 9.14
N SER A 33 -3.39 6.08 9.11
CA SER A 33 -3.84 7.07 8.12
C SER A 33 -2.70 8.02 7.74
N ALA A 34 -2.79 8.59 6.54
CA ALA A 34 -1.89 9.63 6.06
C ALA A 34 -2.68 10.61 5.18
N THR A 35 -2.26 11.87 5.17
CA THR A 35 -2.87 12.94 4.37
C THR A 35 -1.84 13.51 3.41
N ALA A 36 -2.25 13.80 2.19
CA ALA A 36 -1.42 14.45 1.20
C ALA A 36 -2.25 15.35 0.29
N ASN A 37 -1.56 16.37 -0.24
CA ASN A 37 -2.08 17.24 -1.28
C ASN A 37 -1.40 16.82 -2.58
N LEU A 38 -2.20 16.40 -3.55
CA LEU A 38 -1.75 15.98 -4.87
C LEU A 38 -2.27 16.97 -5.91
N GLU A 39 -1.44 17.30 -6.88
CA GLU A 39 -1.87 18.00 -8.08
C GLU A 39 -2.70 17.04 -8.97
N PRO A 40 -3.53 17.54 -9.89
CA PRO A 40 -4.21 16.71 -10.86
C PRO A 40 -3.22 15.88 -11.69
N GLY A 41 -3.54 14.60 -11.90
CA GLY A 41 -2.67 13.67 -12.60
C GLY A 41 -2.95 12.20 -12.27
N GLU A 42 -2.13 11.33 -12.88
CA GLU A 42 -2.16 9.89 -12.66
C GLU A 42 -0.96 9.45 -11.83
N TYR A 43 -1.20 8.62 -10.82
CA TYR A 43 -0.20 8.12 -9.90
C TYR A 43 -0.31 6.61 -9.74
N THR A 44 0.82 5.95 -9.53
CA THR A 44 0.85 4.52 -9.18
C THR A 44 1.00 4.38 -7.67
N ILE A 45 0.08 3.65 -7.06
CA ILE A 45 0.16 3.17 -5.69
C ILE A 45 0.84 1.80 -5.71
N ARG A 46 1.80 1.57 -4.82
CA ARG A 46 2.43 0.25 -4.63
C ARG A 46 2.40 -0.22 -3.19
N CYS A 47 2.28 -1.54 -3.02
CA CYS A 47 2.58 -2.16 -1.75
C CYS A 47 4.09 -2.15 -1.48
N ILE A 48 4.51 -1.69 -0.30
CA ILE A 48 5.94 -1.62 0.09
C ILE A 48 6.30 -2.53 1.27
N ILE A 49 5.34 -3.30 1.79
CA ILE A 49 5.55 -4.27 2.87
C ILE A 49 5.40 -5.67 2.29
N PRO A 50 6.38 -6.58 2.47
CA PRO A 50 6.28 -7.97 2.06
C PRO A 50 5.05 -8.64 2.70
N CYS A 51 3.97 -8.67 1.94
CA CYS A 51 2.65 -9.07 2.41
C CYS A 51 2.13 -10.31 1.67
N GLY A 52 3.00 -11.03 0.95
CA GLY A 52 2.64 -12.26 0.26
C GLY A 52 3.32 -12.51 -1.07
N GLU A 53 2.96 -13.62 -1.71
CA GLU A 53 3.44 -13.99 -3.05
C GLU A 53 3.10 -12.91 -4.10
N GLY A 54 1.92 -12.28 -3.98
CA GLY A 54 1.49 -11.19 -4.88
C GLY A 54 2.11 -9.82 -4.57
N HIS A 55 2.93 -9.68 -3.53
CA HIS A 55 3.42 -8.38 -3.06
C HIS A 55 4.10 -7.54 -4.16
N GLY A 56 4.95 -8.16 -4.98
CA GLY A 56 5.72 -7.46 -6.01
C GLY A 56 4.88 -6.87 -7.15
N GLU A 57 3.68 -7.42 -7.37
CA GLU A 57 2.74 -6.99 -8.41
C GLU A 57 1.57 -6.19 -7.85
N MET A 58 1.49 -6.05 -6.52
CA MET A 58 0.40 -5.36 -5.82
C MET A 58 0.49 -3.86 -6.04
N THR A 59 -0.19 -3.40 -7.09
CA THR A 59 -0.22 -2.02 -7.56
C THR A 59 -1.64 -1.56 -7.85
N ALA A 60 -1.89 -0.25 -7.80
CA ALA A 60 -3.15 0.38 -8.17
C ALA A 60 -2.90 1.74 -8.82
N GLN A 61 -3.84 2.24 -9.63
CA GLN A 61 -3.79 3.58 -10.22
C GLN A 61 -4.67 4.53 -9.42
N LEU A 62 -4.14 5.72 -9.11
CA LEU A 62 -4.87 6.84 -8.51
C LEU A 62 -4.94 7.98 -9.53
N VAL A 63 -6.14 8.41 -9.86
CA VAL A 63 -6.40 9.56 -10.74
C VAL A 63 -6.93 10.70 -9.89
N VAL A 64 -6.31 11.88 -9.99
CA VAL A 64 -6.72 13.11 -9.31
C VAL A 64 -7.14 14.11 -10.39
N GLU A 65 -8.35 14.67 -10.25
CA GLU A 65 -8.95 15.66 -11.17
C GLU A 65 -8.94 17.08 -10.60
#